data_AF-A0AAU2L9Q6-F1
#
_entry.id   AF-A0AAU2L9Q6-F1
#
_cell.length_a   1.000
_cell.length_b   1.000
_cell.length_c   1.000
_cell.angle_alpha   90.00
_cell.angle_beta   90.00
_cell.angle_gamma   90.00
#
_symmetry.space_group_name_H-M   'P 1'
#
loop_
_entity.id
_entity.type
_entity.pdbx_description
1 polymer ?
#
loop_
_entity_poly.entity_id
_entity_poly.type
_entity_poly.pdbx_seq_one_letter_code
_entity_poly.pdbx_strand_id
1 'polypeptide(L)'
;MLTLRDQFGAQTPLDITERFMSFAPIESTAPGEALIQGDTAALRLHYDASAWQPRVNHYPHVRQDATGTTVHSLDLRHTGATAHFELRVHPE
;
A
#
# COMPACT_ATOMS: atom_id res chain seq x y z
N MET A 1 -8.23 14.69 -1.68
CA MET A 1 -7.43 13.91 -0.71
C MET A 1 -8.30 12.80 -0.15
N LEU A 2 -7.85 11.56 -0.21
CA LEU A 2 -8.50 10.39 0.40
C LEU A 2 -7.65 9.95 1.60
N THR A 3 -8.30 9.53 2.68
CA THR A 3 -7.62 8.98 3.86
C THR A 3 -8.28 7.66 4.23
N LEU A 4 -7.48 6.59 4.29
CA LEU A 4 -7.90 5.27 4.77
C LEU A 4 -7.39 5.11 6.20
N ARG A 5 -8.23 4.58 7.08
CA ARG A 5 -7.91 4.37 8.50
C ARG A 5 -8.47 3.05 8.97
N ASP A 6 -7.65 2.30 9.68
CA ASP A 6 -8.03 1.05 10.30
C ASP A 6 -7.47 0.97 11.72
N GLN A 7 -8.14 0.18 12.56
CA GLN A 7 -7.72 -0.07 13.93
C GLN A 7 -7.82 -1.56 14.24
N PHE A 8 -6.76 -2.08 14.83
CA PHE A 8 -6.61 -3.49 15.18
C PHE A 8 -6.45 -3.64 16.68
N GLY A 9 -7.06 -4.70 17.22
CA GLY A 9 -6.90 -5.11 18.61
C GLY A 9 -7.04 -6.61 18.73
N ALA A 10 -6.08 -7.22 19.42
CA ALA A 10 -5.99 -8.64 19.71
C ALA A 10 -5.42 -8.88 21.12
N GLN A 11 -5.66 -10.07 21.68
CA GLN A 11 -5.13 -10.44 23.00
C GLN A 11 -3.65 -10.81 22.97
N THR A 12 -3.13 -11.15 21.79
CA THR A 12 -1.73 -11.50 21.55
C THR A 12 -1.25 -10.80 20.28
N PRO A 13 0.07 -10.57 20.11
CA PRO A 13 0.58 -9.99 18.87
C PRO A 13 0.16 -10.77 17.63
N LEU A 14 -0.25 -10.04 16.59
CA LEU A 14 -0.58 -10.58 15.26
C LEU A 14 0.34 -9.93 14.22
N ASP A 15 0.59 -10.65 13.13
CA ASP A 15 1.13 -10.08 11.91
C ASP A 15 0.00 -9.44 11.10
N ILE A 16 0.03 -8.12 11.01
CA ILE A 16 -0.96 -7.29 10.32
C ILE A 16 -0.36 -6.84 9.00
N THR A 17 -1.13 -6.96 7.92
CA THR A 17 -0.75 -6.44 6.60
C THR A 17 -1.90 -5.64 6.04
N GLU A 18 -1.67 -4.35 5.87
CA GLU A 18 -2.51 -3.47 5.06
C GLU A 18 -2.00 -3.46 3.63
N ARG A 19 -2.89 -3.62 2.66
CA ARG A 19 -2.49 -3.76 1.26
C ARG A 19 -3.20 -2.75 0.38
N PHE A 20 -2.41 -1.89 -0.26
CA PHE A 20 -2.86 -1.07 -1.38
C PHE A 20 -2.48 -1.75 -2.70
N MET A 21 -3.38 -1.78 -3.69
CA MET A 21 -3.14 -2.41 -5.00
C MET A 21 -3.37 -1.42 -6.14
N SER A 22 -2.57 -1.54 -7.19
CA SER A 22 -2.65 -0.70 -8.38
C SER A 22 -2.22 -1.46 -9.64
N PHE A 23 -2.83 -1.14 -10.79
CA PHE A 23 -2.31 -1.54 -12.10
C PHE A 23 -1.21 -0.60 -12.61
N ALA A 24 -1.15 0.63 -12.08
CA ALA A 24 -0.03 1.53 -12.31
C ALA A 24 1.13 1.18 -11.35
N PRO A 25 2.40 1.34 -11.78
CA PRO A 25 3.57 1.09 -10.94
C PRO A 25 3.51 1.82 -9.60
N ILE A 26 3.96 1.11 -8.55
CA ILE A 26 4.11 1.67 -7.20
C ILE A 26 5.60 1.65 -6.85
N GLU A 27 6.13 2.79 -6.42
CA GLU A 27 7.51 2.95 -6.01
C GLU A 27 7.60 3.53 -4.60
N SER A 28 8.43 2.95 -3.73
CA SER A 28 8.75 3.58 -2.44
C SER A 28 9.84 4.63 -2.67
N THR A 29 9.47 5.90 -2.54
CA THR A 29 10.36 7.04 -2.83
C THR A 29 11.16 7.48 -1.61
N ALA A 30 10.60 7.32 -0.41
CA ALA A 30 11.23 7.57 0.87
C ALA A 30 10.54 6.76 1.99
N PRO A 31 11.14 6.62 3.18
CA PRO A 31 10.43 6.07 4.33
C PRO A 31 9.13 6.83 4.58
N GLY A 32 8.00 6.12 4.58
CA GLY A 32 6.68 6.71 4.85
C GLY A 32 6.00 7.25 3.61
N GLU A 33 6.63 7.10 2.44
CA GLU A 33 6.13 7.61 1.18
C GLU A 33 6.20 6.55 0.08
N ALA A 34 5.19 6.56 -0.77
CA ALA A 34 5.21 5.84 -2.03
C ALA A 34 4.50 6.66 -3.12
N LEU A 35 4.91 6.46 -4.37
CA LEU A 35 4.33 7.10 -5.55
C LEU A 35 3.67 6.04 -6.41
N ILE A 36 2.47 6.34 -6.89
CA ILE A 36 1.81 5.59 -7.96
C ILE A 36 1.91 6.42 -9.24
N GLN A 37 2.63 5.93 -10.23
CA GLN A 37 2.86 6.65 -11.48
C GLN A 37 1.95 6.11 -12.58
N GLY A 38 0.86 6.80 -12.88
CA GLY A 38 0.05 6.54 -14.06
C GLY A 38 0.59 7.28 -15.29
N ASP A 39 0.04 6.96 -16.47
CA ASP A 39 0.49 7.56 -17.74
C ASP A 39 0.23 9.08 -17.82
N THR A 40 -0.78 9.56 -17.11
CA THR A 40 -1.28 10.96 -17.20
C THR A 40 -1.32 11.69 -15.86
N ALA A 41 -1.19 10.97 -14.74
CA ALA A 41 -1.27 11.52 -13.40
C ALA A 41 -0.50 10.62 -12.42
N ALA A 42 -0.09 11.20 -11.30
CA ALA A 42 0.52 10.46 -10.21
C ALA A 42 -0.26 10.66 -8.90
N LEU A 43 -0.19 9.66 -8.02
CA LEU A 43 -0.72 9.72 -6.66
C LEU A 43 0.41 9.52 -5.66
N ARG A 44 0.52 10.42 -4.69
CA ARG A 44 1.41 10.26 -3.55
C ARG A 44 0.66 9.62 -2.38
N LEU A 45 1.30 8.62 -1.79
CA LEU A 45 0.86 7.87 -0.63
C LEU A 45 1.74 8.23 0.57
N HIS A 46 1.13 8.52 1.73
CA HIS A 46 1.85 8.70 2.99
C HIS A 46 1.33 7.75 4.06
N TYR A 47 2.26 7.14 4.80
CA TYR A 47 2.03 6.24 5.93
C TYR A 47 3.07 6.47 7.02
N ASP A 48 2.81 6.01 8.24
CA ASP A 48 3.76 6.10 9.35
C ASP A 48 4.87 5.04 9.25
N ALA A 49 6.06 5.45 8.82
CA ALA A 49 7.22 4.58 8.70
C ALA A 49 7.85 4.12 10.02
N SER A 50 7.48 4.74 11.15
CA SER A 50 7.94 4.27 12.46
C SER A 50 7.17 3.03 12.92
N ALA A 51 5.92 2.87 12.44
CA ALA A 51 5.03 1.78 12.81
C ALA A 51 4.88 0.71 11.71
N TRP A 52 4.98 1.10 10.44
CA TRP A 52 4.67 0.24 9.30
C TRP A 52 5.87 0.03 8.38
N GLN A 53 6.21 -1.24 8.13
CA GLN A 53 7.26 -1.63 7.19
C GLN A 53 6.68 -1.82 5.79
N PRO A 54 7.12 -1.02 4.79
CA PRO A 54 6.65 -1.14 3.43
C PRO A 54 7.33 -2.28 2.68
N ARG A 55 6.57 -2.95 1.81
CA ARG A 55 7.09 -3.88 0.82
C ARG A 55 6.29 -3.75 -0.48
N VAL A 56 6.97 -3.39 -1.56
CA VAL A 56 6.38 -3.40 -2.89
C VAL A 56 6.46 -4.80 -3.49
N ASN A 57 5.35 -5.30 -4.02
CA ASN A 57 5.30 -6.59 -4.71
C ASN A 57 4.67 -6.45 -6.09
N HIS A 58 4.94 -7.44 -6.95
CA HIS A 58 4.51 -7.48 -8.34
C HIS A 58 3.88 -8.84 -8.63
N TYR A 59 2.67 -8.83 -9.16
CA TYR A 59 1.90 -10.04 -9.42
C TYR A 59 1.48 -10.09 -10.89
N PRO A 60 1.70 -11.20 -11.60
CA PRO A 60 1.12 -11.39 -12.92
C PRO A 60 -0.41 -11.42 -12.81
N HIS A 61 -1.09 -10.74 -13.72
CA HIS A 61 -2.54 -10.72 -13.82
C HIS A 61 -2.97 -10.96 -15.27
N VAL A 62 -3.95 -11.84 -15.46
CA VAL A 62 -4.53 -12.11 -16.78
C VAL A 62 -5.89 -11.45 -16.83
N ARG A 63 -6.07 -10.55 -17.81
CA ARG A 63 -7.33 -9.85 -18.04
C ARG A 63 -8.37 -10.76 -18.67
N GLN A 64 -9.64 -10.34 -18.68
CA GLN A 64 -10.74 -11.10 -19.28
C GLN A 64 -10.53 -11.36 -20.79
N ASP A 65 -9.82 -10.49 -21.49
CA ASP A 65 -9.45 -10.63 -22.90
C ASP A 65 -8.21 -11.53 -23.12
N ALA A 66 -7.79 -12.28 -22.08
CA ALA A 66 -6.61 -13.14 -22.05
C ALA A 66 -5.26 -12.44 -22.25
N THR A 67 -5.21 -11.10 -22.22
CA THR A 67 -3.94 -10.37 -22.24
C THR A 67 -3.32 -10.30 -20.84
N GLY A 68 -1.99 -10.35 -20.79
CA GLY A 68 -1.22 -10.23 -19.55
C GLY A 68 -1.01 -8.77 -19.12
N THR A 69 -1.05 -8.53 -17.81
CA THR A 69 -0.67 -7.27 -17.18
C THR A 69 -0.04 -7.56 -15.81
N THR A 70 0.47 -6.53 -15.14
CA THR A 70 1.05 -6.63 -13.79
C THR A 70 0.19 -5.85 -12.83
N VAL A 71 -0.13 -6.44 -11.67
CA VAL A 71 -0.68 -5.73 -10.53
C VAL A 71 0.45 -5.51 -9.52
N HIS A 72 0.58 -4.28 -9.05
CA HIS A 72 1.52 -3.86 -8.04
C HIS A 72 0.81 -3.78 -6.69
N SER A 73 1.47 -4.17 -5.61
CA SER A 73 1.00 -3.88 -4.25
C SER A 73 2.02 -3.12 -3.43
N LEU A 74 1.53 -2.25 -2.56
CA LEU A 74 2.24 -1.79 -1.38
C LEU A 74 1.65 -2.54 -0.17
N ASP A 75 2.42 -3.49 0.35
CA ASP A 75 2.11 -4.15 1.62
C ASP A 75 2.75 -3.33 2.74
N LEU A 76 1.94 -2.84 3.68
CA LEU A 76 2.37 -2.17 4.89
C LEU A 76 2.19 -3.15 6.05
N ARG A 77 3.31 -3.56 6.65
CA ARG A 77 3.35 -4.64 7.64
C ARG A 77 3.63 -4.11 9.03
N HIS A 78 2.94 -4.67 10.01
CA HIS A 78 3.13 -4.39 11.43
C HIS A 78 2.94 -5.67 12.24
N THR A 79 3.73 -5.87 13.29
CA THR A 79 3.51 -6.96 14.25
C THR A 79 3.20 -6.36 15.61
N GLY A 80 1.99 -6.61 16.12
CA GLY A 80 1.54 -6.00 17.38
C GLY A 80 0.19 -6.53 17.84
N ALA A 81 -0.10 -6.36 19.13
CA ALA A 81 -1.42 -6.69 19.70
C ALA A 81 -2.46 -5.60 19.40
N THR A 82 -2.00 -4.37 19.15
CA THR A 82 -2.83 -3.24 18.76
C THR A 82 -2.11 -2.45 17.67
N ALA A 83 -2.84 -1.99 16.66
CA ALA A 83 -2.28 -1.10 15.64
C ALA A 83 -3.29 -0.04 15.23
N HIS A 84 -2.79 1.13 14.88
CA HIS A 84 -3.55 2.16 14.19
C HIS A 84 -2.90 2.38 12.83
N PHE A 85 -3.71 2.30 11.79
CA PHE A 85 -3.29 2.51 10.43
C PHE A 85 -3.88 3.81 9.90
N GLU A 86 -3.06 4.61 9.21
CA GLU A 86 -3.52 5.71 8.38
C GLU A 86 -2.71 5.73 7.08
N LEU A 87 -3.42 5.70 5.94
CA LEU A 87 -2.86 5.97 4.63
C LEU A 87 -3.51 7.23 4.05
N ARG A 88 -2.69 8.23 3.73
CA ARG A 88 -3.14 9.44 3.05
C ARG A 88 -2.77 9.37 1.57
N VAL A 89 -3.75 9.59 0.71
CA VAL A 89 -3.63 9.52 -0.76
C VAL A 89 -4.00 10.89 -1.35
N HIS A 90 -3.10 11.47 -2.14
CA HIS A 90 -3.37 12.71 -2.84
C HIS A 90 -2.73 12.76 -4.23
N PRO A 91 -3.32 13.51 -5.18
CA PRO A 91 -2.68 13.80 -6.46
C PRO A 91 -1.37 14.54 -6.27
N GLU A 92 -0.40 14.29 -7.15
CA GLU A 92 0.74 15.19 -7.36
C GLU A 92 0.37 16.39 -8.24
#